data_AF-M8D609-F1
#
_entry.id   AF-M8D609-F1
#
_cell.length_a   1.000
_cell.length_b   1.000
_cell.length_c   1.000
_cell.angle_alpha   90.00
_cell.angle_beta   90.00
_cell.angle_gamma   90.00
#
_symmetry.space_group_name_H-M   'P 1'
#
loop_
_entity.id
_entity.type
_entity.pdbx_description
1 polymer ?
#
loop_
_entity_poly.entity_id
_entity_poly.type
_entity_poly.pdbx_seq_one_letter_code
_entity_poly.pdbx_strand_id
1 'polypeptide(L)'
;MTQQAPRIGVGAVILDSDNRLLLVYRNREPEKGTWSIPGGKVDPYEPLEQTVVREIREEVDLDVQVERLLCMAETIRPERGEHWISAIYVTRIVSGEARNREEGGAIGAIGWFALDELPENLACFTVPAVEKLLGEARSQA
;
A
#
# COMPACT_ATOMS: atom_id res chain seq x y z
N MET A 1 13.86 -1.86 -29.50
CA MET A 1 12.47 -2.12 -29.06
C MET A 1 12.52 -2.24 -27.55
N THR A 2 11.94 -1.30 -26.80
CA THR A 2 11.82 -1.42 -25.35
C THR A 2 10.74 -2.47 -25.08
N GLN A 3 11.13 -3.65 -24.61
CA GLN A 3 10.18 -4.68 -24.24
C GLN A 3 9.45 -4.21 -22.98
N GLN A 4 8.12 -4.14 -23.04
CA GLN A 4 7.30 -3.86 -21.86
C GLN A 4 7.40 -5.07 -20.92
N ALA A 5 7.84 -4.84 -19.69
CA ALA A 5 8.05 -5.88 -18.69
C ALA A 5 7.20 -5.57 -17.44
N PRO A 6 6.80 -6.59 -16.66
CA PRO A 6 6.18 -6.39 -15.36
C PRO A 6 7.06 -5.50 -14.47
N ARG A 7 6.44 -4.55 -13.77
CA ARG A 7 7.09 -3.71 -12.77
C ARG A 7 6.94 -4.34 -11.40
N ILE A 8 7.91 -4.12 -10.52
CA ILE A 8 7.86 -4.60 -9.14
C ILE A 8 7.44 -3.45 -8.22
N GLY A 9 6.46 -3.72 -7.36
CA GLY A 9 5.98 -2.78 -6.35
C GLY A 9 5.98 -3.38 -4.96
N VAL A 10 5.72 -2.54 -3.97
CA VAL A 10 5.49 -2.94 -2.59
C VAL A 10 4.31 -2.18 -2.00
N GLY A 11 3.69 -2.72 -0.97
CA GLY A 11 2.65 -2.03 -0.19
C GLY A 11 2.73 -2.41 1.28
N ALA A 12 2.29 -1.50 2.16
CA ALA A 12 2.26 -1.75 3.60
C ALA A 12 0.84 -1.79 4.14
N VAL A 13 0.52 -2.87 4.84
CA VAL A 13 -0.57 -2.90 5.80
C VAL A 13 -0.02 -2.36 7.12
N ILE A 14 -0.55 -1.20 7.52
CA ILE A 14 -0.23 -0.53 8.78
C ILE A 14 -1.53 -0.41 9.57
N LEU A 15 -1.54 -0.97 10.77
CA LEU A 15 -2.65 -0.86 11.71
C LEU A 15 -2.25 0.03 12.89
N ASP A 16 -3.16 0.91 13.32
CA ASP A 16 -2.99 1.65 14.56
C ASP A 16 -3.40 0.83 15.80
N SER A 17 -3.32 1.44 16.98
CA SER A 17 -3.70 0.80 18.25
C SER A 17 -5.19 0.44 18.33
N ASP A 18 -6.03 1.08 17.51
CA ASP A 18 -7.47 0.83 17.44
C ASP A 18 -7.81 -0.19 16.33
N ASN A 19 -6.79 -0.86 15.76
CA ASN A 19 -6.92 -1.83 14.68
C ASN A 19 -7.54 -1.25 13.40
N ARG A 20 -7.31 0.05 13.14
CA ARG A 20 -7.71 0.73 11.91
C ARG A 20 -6.58 0.68 10.89
N LEU A 21 -6.92 0.50 9.62
CA LEU A 21 -6.01 0.47 8.48
C LEU A 21 -5.69 1.88 7.99
N LEU A 22 -4.39 2.19 7.85
CA LEU A 22 -3.96 3.40 7.15
C LEU A 22 -4.17 3.24 5.66
N LEU A 23 -4.89 4.18 5.06
CA LEU A 23 -5.03 4.32 3.62
C LEU A 23 -4.62 5.72 3.16
N VAL A 24 -4.14 5.80 1.93
CA VAL A 24 -3.80 7.02 1.20
C VAL A 24 -4.75 7.20 0.01
N TYR A 25 -5.19 8.43 -0.23
CA TYR A 25 -6.10 8.77 -1.32
C TYR A 25 -5.30 9.17 -2.56
N ARG A 26 -5.51 8.46 -3.67
CA ARG A 26 -4.78 8.68 -4.92
C ARG A 26 -5.30 9.91 -5.65
N ASN A 27 -4.45 10.91 -5.84
CA ASN A 27 -4.79 12.18 -6.51
C ASN A 27 -4.37 12.24 -7.99
N ARG A 28 -3.70 11.20 -8.49
CA ARG A 28 -3.21 11.11 -9.88
C ARG A 28 -3.60 9.78 -10.52
N GLU A 29 -3.67 9.79 -11.84
CA GLU A 29 -3.77 8.56 -12.61
C GLU A 29 -2.48 7.74 -12.50
N PRO A 30 -2.54 6.40 -12.57
CA PRO A 30 -3.75 5.59 -12.70
C PRO A 30 -4.56 5.48 -11.39
N GLU A 31 -5.86 5.27 -11.51
CA GLU A 31 -6.78 5.08 -10.38
C GLU A 31 -6.89 6.33 -9.50
N LYS A 32 -6.96 7.50 -10.12
CA LYS A 32 -7.29 8.73 -9.40
C LYS A 32 -8.65 8.57 -8.72
N GLY A 33 -8.73 8.97 -7.47
CA GLY A 33 -9.96 9.01 -6.71
C GLY A 33 -10.26 7.74 -5.91
N THR A 34 -9.32 6.82 -5.78
CA THR A 34 -9.43 5.62 -4.96
C THR A 34 -8.56 5.71 -3.70
N TRP A 35 -8.92 4.90 -2.69
CA TRP A 35 -8.11 4.69 -1.49
C TRP A 35 -7.21 3.48 -1.64
N SER A 36 -6.03 3.58 -1.05
CA SER A 36 -4.96 2.63 -1.29
C SER A 36 -4.14 2.39 -0.04
N ILE A 37 -3.60 1.19 0.16
CA ILE A 37 -2.47 1.06 1.09
C ILE A 37 -1.28 1.89 0.57
N PRO A 38 -0.47 2.50 1.45
CA PRO A 38 0.74 3.22 1.06
C PRO A 38 1.82 2.25 0.56
N GLY A 39 2.73 2.78 -0.25
CA GLY A 39 3.79 2.02 -0.91
C GLY A 39 3.97 2.44 -2.36
N GLY A 40 4.99 1.87 -2.98
CA GLY A 40 5.43 2.36 -4.28
C GLY A 40 6.26 1.37 -5.06
N LYS A 41 7.04 1.92 -5.99
CA LYS A 41 7.85 1.17 -6.93
C LYS A 41 9.16 0.77 -6.26
N VAL A 42 9.62 -0.45 -6.55
CA VAL A 42 10.96 -0.88 -6.17
C VAL A 42 12.00 -0.23 -7.08
N ASP A 43 12.98 0.42 -6.46
CA ASP A 43 14.10 1.00 -7.18
C ASP A 43 15.19 -0.04 -7.51
N PRO A 44 15.99 0.19 -8.56
CA PRO A 44 17.06 -0.73 -8.93
C PRO A 44 18.02 -0.99 -7.75
N TYR A 45 18.28 -2.28 -7.50
CA TYR A 45 19.21 -2.75 -6.47
C TYR A 45 18.76 -2.48 -5.02
N GLU A 46 17.50 -2.11 -4.80
CA GLU A 46 16.91 -1.94 -3.47
C GLU A 46 16.15 -3.22 -3.05
N PRO A 47 16.39 -3.77 -1.84
CA PRO A 47 15.59 -4.86 -1.28
C PRO A 47 14.13 -4.44 -1.04
N LEU A 48 13.18 -5.35 -1.29
CA LEU A 48 11.73 -5.08 -1.14
C LEU A 48 11.35 -4.52 0.25
N GLU A 49 11.92 -5.09 1.32
CA GLU A 49 11.66 -4.62 2.68
C GLU A 49 12.23 -3.22 2.95
N GLN A 50 13.34 -2.86 2.31
CA GLN A 50 13.89 -1.50 2.39
C GLN A 50 13.04 -0.52 1.60
N THR A 51 12.57 -0.93 0.40
CA THR A 51 11.65 -0.13 -0.42
C THR A 51 10.40 0.21 0.38
N VAL A 52 9.73 -0.76 1.01
CA VAL A 52 8.47 -0.46 1.72
C VAL A 52 8.72 0.48 2.89
N VAL A 53 9.79 0.29 3.68
CA VAL A 53 10.13 1.20 4.78
C VAL A 53 10.42 2.62 4.27
N ARG A 54 11.17 2.76 3.16
CA ARG A 54 11.45 4.06 2.53
C ARG A 54 10.15 4.75 2.07
N GLU A 55 9.31 4.04 1.31
CA GLU A 55 8.05 4.57 0.78
C GLU A 55 7.14 5.05 1.92
N ILE A 56 6.99 4.26 3.00
CA ILE A 56 6.17 4.66 4.15
C ILE A 56 6.72 5.92 4.83
N ARG A 57 8.05 6.06 4.92
CA ARG A 57 8.66 7.27 5.45
C ARG A 57 8.42 8.48 4.54
N GLU A 58 8.56 8.29 3.24
CA GLU A 58 8.44 9.34 2.21
C GLU A 58 7.00 9.82 1.99
N GLU A 59 6.02 8.91 2.07
CA GLU A 59 4.61 9.19 1.78
C GLU A 59 3.82 9.63 3.02
N VAL A 60 4.04 8.96 4.16
CA VAL A 60 3.16 9.08 5.34
C VAL A 60 3.86 9.47 6.65
N ASP A 61 5.15 9.80 6.62
CA ASP A 61 5.94 10.26 7.79
C ASP A 61 6.02 9.28 8.97
N LEU A 62 5.88 7.98 8.72
CA LEU A 62 6.00 6.94 9.74
C LEU A 62 7.34 6.20 9.65
N ASP A 63 7.91 5.88 10.81
CA ASP A 63 8.96 4.88 10.91
C ASP A 63 8.32 3.53 11.21
N VAL A 64 8.49 2.56 10.32
CA VAL A 64 7.89 1.23 10.44
C VAL A 64 8.93 0.13 10.40
N GLN A 65 8.58 -1.00 11.01
CA GLN A 65 9.32 -2.25 10.91
C GLN A 65 8.47 -3.28 10.16
N VAL A 66 9.06 -3.95 9.17
CA VAL A 66 8.43 -5.09 8.49
C VAL A 66 8.34 -6.25 9.46
N GLU A 67 7.14 -6.82 9.61
CA GLU A 67 6.94 -8.02 10.43
C GLU A 67 6.94 -9.29 9.58
N ARG A 68 6.20 -9.27 8.47
CA ARG A 68 6.10 -10.41 7.54
C ARG A 68 5.53 -9.99 6.18
N LEU A 69 5.77 -10.81 5.17
CA LEU A 69 5.02 -10.80 3.91
C LEU A 69 3.59 -11.31 4.14
N LEU A 70 2.59 -10.52 3.75
CA LEU A 70 1.17 -10.88 3.81
C LEU A 70 0.76 -11.71 2.59
N CYS A 71 1.01 -11.16 1.40
CA CYS A 71 0.69 -11.79 0.12
C CYS A 71 1.44 -11.11 -1.03
N MET A 72 1.43 -11.78 -2.19
CA MET A 72 1.75 -11.16 -3.47
C MET A 72 0.44 -10.70 -4.13
N ALA A 73 0.46 -9.54 -4.78
CA ALA A 73 -0.65 -9.01 -5.56
C ALA A 73 -0.21 -8.68 -6.98
N GLU A 74 -1.09 -8.90 -7.95
CA GLU A 74 -0.85 -8.59 -9.35
C GLU A 74 -1.87 -7.57 -9.85
N THR A 75 -1.40 -6.57 -10.58
CA THR A 75 -2.26 -5.64 -11.33
C THR A 75 -1.96 -5.80 -12.81
N ILE A 76 -2.90 -6.38 -13.55
CA ILE A 76 -2.75 -6.67 -14.97
C ILE A 76 -3.86 -5.93 -15.72
N ARG A 77 -3.49 -4.81 -16.36
CA ARG A 77 -4.38 -3.94 -17.15
C ARG A 77 -3.70 -3.54 -18.45
N PRO A 78 -3.69 -4.43 -19.47
CA PRO A 78 -3.04 -4.16 -20.76
C PRO A 78 -3.57 -2.91 -21.46
N GLU A 79 -4.87 -2.61 -21.31
CA GLU A 79 -5.53 -1.43 -21.86
C GLU A 79 -5.03 -0.10 -21.27
N ARG A 80 -4.38 -0.15 -20.09
CA ARG A 80 -3.71 0.98 -19.44
C ARG A 80 -2.18 0.88 -19.49
N GLY A 81 -1.65 -0.17 -20.10
CA GLY A 81 -0.22 -0.46 -20.12
C GLY A 81 0.36 -0.81 -18.75
N GLU A 82 -0.47 -1.32 -17.82
CA GLU A 82 -0.05 -1.64 -16.46
C GLU A 82 0.13 -3.14 -16.27
N HIS A 83 1.31 -3.51 -15.78
CA HIS A 83 1.59 -4.84 -15.26
C HIS A 83 2.48 -4.65 -14.03
N TRP A 84 1.94 -4.93 -12.84
CA TRP A 84 2.67 -4.88 -11.58
C TRP A 84 2.60 -6.22 -10.87
N ILE A 85 3.72 -6.61 -10.27
CA ILE A 85 3.83 -7.70 -9.30
C ILE A 85 4.29 -7.05 -7.99
N SER A 86 3.45 -7.10 -6.96
CA SER A 86 3.68 -6.34 -5.73
C SER A 86 3.74 -7.23 -4.51
N ALA A 87 4.75 -7.03 -3.66
CA ALA A 87 4.85 -7.67 -2.35
C ALA A 87 4.17 -6.80 -1.28
N ILE A 88 3.21 -7.37 -0.56
CA ILE A 88 2.45 -6.63 0.45
C ILE A 88 2.90 -7.11 1.84
N TYR A 89 3.33 -6.18 2.68
CA TYR A 89 3.88 -6.47 4.00
C TYR A 89 2.93 -6.05 5.11
N VAL A 90 2.85 -6.85 6.17
CA VAL A 90 2.37 -6.35 7.47
C VAL A 90 3.52 -5.64 8.14
N THR A 91 3.26 -4.43 8.62
CA THR A 91 4.25 -3.56 9.24
C THR A 91 3.74 -3.02 10.56
N ARG A 92 4.67 -2.75 11.48
CA ARG A 92 4.38 -2.18 12.79
C ARG A 92 5.00 -0.80 12.89
N ILE A 93 4.23 0.15 13.43
CA ILE A 93 4.72 1.50 13.72
C ILE A 93 5.76 1.43 14.85
N VAL A 94 6.95 1.96 14.59
CA VAL A 94 8.02 2.12 15.58
C VAL A 94 7.95 3.52 16.19
N SER A 95 7.77 4.53 15.35
CA SER A 95 7.64 5.94 15.75
C SER A 95 6.97 6.79 14.66
N GLY A 96 6.58 8.01 15.04
CA GLY A 96 5.98 8.99 14.13
C GLY A 96 4.46 9.07 14.26
N GLU A 97 3.91 10.04 13.55
CA GLU A 97 2.47 10.24 13.39
C GLU A 97 2.18 10.31 11.89
N ALA A 98 1.15 9.60 11.43
CA ALA A 98 0.84 9.55 10.02
C ALA A 98 0.47 10.94 9.49
N ARG A 99 1.18 11.42 8.47
CA ARG A 99 0.97 12.73 7.83
C ARG A 99 1.23 12.62 6.34
N ASN A 100 0.39 13.25 5.52
CA ASN A 100 0.66 13.31 4.09
C ASN A 100 1.93 14.13 3.83
N ARG A 101 2.98 13.48 3.33
CA ARG A 101 4.26 14.13 2.98
C ARG A 101 4.31 14.58 1.53
N GLU A 102 3.30 14.23 0.73
CA GLU A 102 3.15 14.61 -0.66
C GLU A 102 2.01 15.61 -0.88
N GLU A 103 1.89 16.66 -0.07
CA GLU A 103 0.86 17.68 -0.29
C GLU A 103 0.95 18.28 -1.72
N GLY A 104 -0.15 18.17 -2.50
CA GLY A 104 -0.18 18.54 -3.92
C GLY A 104 0.44 17.50 -4.88
N GLY A 105 0.90 16.37 -4.35
CA GLY A 105 1.56 15.26 -5.04
C GLY A 105 0.61 14.17 -5.54
N ALA A 106 1.07 12.91 -5.45
CA ALA A 106 0.27 11.76 -5.83
C ALA A 106 -0.74 11.37 -4.73
N ILE A 107 -0.46 11.73 -3.47
CA ILE A 107 -1.37 11.54 -2.34
C ILE A 107 -2.14 12.83 -2.05
N GLY A 108 -3.48 12.74 -2.11
CA GLY A 108 -4.38 13.87 -1.82
C GLY A 108 -4.82 13.94 -0.35
N ALA A 109 -4.90 12.80 0.31
CA ALA A 109 -5.31 12.68 1.71
C ALA A 109 -4.80 11.36 2.29
N ILE A 110 -4.81 11.25 3.63
CA ILE A 110 -4.58 10.00 4.36
C ILE A 110 -5.70 9.80 5.38
N GLY A 111 -5.99 8.56 5.76
CA GLY A 111 -7.02 8.26 6.74
C GLY A 111 -6.86 6.90 7.39
N TRP A 112 -7.35 6.79 8.62
CA TRP A 112 -7.46 5.54 9.37
C TRP A 112 -8.87 5.00 9.28
N PHE A 113 -9.04 3.78 8.81
CA PHE A 113 -10.35 3.17 8.57
C PHE A 113 -10.50 1.87 9.35
N ALA A 114 -11.63 1.70 10.04
CA ALA A 114 -11.96 0.43 10.68
C ALA A 114 -12.08 -0.67 9.61
N LEU A 115 -11.67 -1.90 9.94
CA LEU A 115 -11.65 -3.01 8.98
C LEU A 115 -13.06 -3.43 8.51
N ASP A 116 -14.10 -3.09 9.27
CA ASP A 116 -15.52 -3.28 8.95
C ASP A 116 -16.18 -2.04 8.33
N GLU A 117 -15.46 -0.93 8.19
CA GLU A 117 -15.93 0.34 7.62
C GLU A 117 -14.92 0.90 6.60
N LEU A 118 -14.41 0.02 5.73
CA LEU A 118 -13.51 0.41 4.65
C LEU A 118 -14.26 1.17 3.54
N PRO A 119 -13.60 2.14 2.87
CA PRO A 119 -14.21 2.85 1.76
C PRO A 119 -14.46 1.92 0.57
N GLU A 120 -15.57 2.13 -0.16
CA GLU A 120 -15.95 1.26 -1.30
C GLU A 120 -14.99 1.37 -2.49
N ASN A 121 -14.37 2.54 -2.67
CA ASN A 121 -13.51 2.86 -3.81
C ASN A 121 -12.04 2.52 -3.54
N LEU A 122 -11.74 1.25 -3.27
CA LEU A 122 -10.35 0.78 -3.12
C LEU A 122 -9.63 0.65 -4.47
N ALA A 123 -8.35 1.01 -4.50
CA ALA A 123 -7.46 0.73 -5.62
C ALA A 123 -7.29 -0.78 -5.79
N CYS A 124 -7.19 -1.27 -7.03
CA CYS A 124 -7.18 -2.71 -7.28
C CYS A 124 -6.04 -3.44 -6.55
N PHE A 125 -4.88 -2.80 -6.37
CA PHE A 125 -3.73 -3.42 -5.72
C PHE A 125 -3.91 -3.55 -4.21
N THR A 126 -4.84 -2.79 -3.62
CA THR A 126 -5.18 -2.82 -2.20
C THR A 126 -6.15 -3.95 -1.86
N VAL A 127 -7.01 -4.34 -2.80
CA VAL A 127 -8.05 -5.35 -2.57
C VAL A 127 -7.48 -6.69 -2.07
N PRO A 128 -6.42 -7.28 -2.67
CA PRO A 128 -5.86 -8.54 -2.16
C PRO A 128 -5.33 -8.44 -0.73
N ALA A 129 -4.77 -7.28 -0.34
CA ALA A 129 -4.29 -7.06 1.02
C ALA A 129 -5.46 -7.09 2.02
N VAL A 130 -6.52 -6.36 1.71
CA VAL A 130 -7.72 -6.28 2.55
C VAL A 130 -8.39 -7.64 2.67
N GLU A 131 -8.59 -8.36 1.57
CA GLU A 131 -9.20 -9.70 1.59
C GLU A 131 -8.39 -10.67 2.44
N LYS A 132 -7.05 -10.65 2.31
CA LYS A 132 -6.15 -11.51 3.08
C LYS A 132 -6.18 -11.15 4.57
N LEU A 133 -6.11 -9.86 4.89
CA LEU A 133 -6.14 -9.35 6.26
C LEU A 133 -7.46 -9.72 6.97
N LEU A 134 -8.59 -9.52 6.31
CA LEU A 134 -9.92 -9.89 6.83
C LEU A 134 -10.08 -11.41 6.97
N GLY A 135 -9.50 -12.20 6.06
CA GLY A 135 -9.48 -13.65 6.15
C GLY A 135 -8.70 -14.18 7.36
N GLU A 136 -7.56 -13.56 7.67
CA GLU A 136 -6.75 -13.90 8.86
C GLU A 136 -7.48 -13.52 10.16
N ALA A 137 -8.10 -12.34 10.22
CA ALA A 137 -8.86 -11.90 11.41
C ALA A 137 -10.02 -12.86 11.75
N ARG A 138 -10.75 -13.34 10.73
CA ARG A 138 -11.83 -14.33 10.93
C ARG A 138 -11.34 -15.71 11.36
N SER A 139 -10.10 -16.07 11.08
CA SER A 139 -9.52 -17.37 11.43
C SER A 139 -8.96 -17.40 12.86
N GLN A 140 -8.84 -16.24 13.50
CA GLN A 140 -8.31 -16.07 14.85
C GLN A 140 -9.41 -15.79 15.90
N ALA A 141 -10.64 -15.60 15.45
CA ALA A 141 -11.85 -15.44 16.28
C ALA A 141 -12.57 -16.79 16.44
#